data_AF-A0A180FH92-F1
#
_entry.id   AF-A0A180FH92-F1
#
_cell.length_a   1.000
_cell.length_b   1.000
_cell.length_c   1.000
_cell.angle_alpha   90.00
_cell.angle_beta   90.00
_cell.angle_gamma   90.00
#
_symmetry.space_group_name_H-M   'P 1'
#
loop_
_entity.id
_entity.type
_entity.pdbx_description
1 polymer ?
#
loop_
_entity_poly.entity_id
_entity_poly.type
_entity_poly.pdbx_seq_one_letter_code
_entity_poly.pdbx_strand_id
1 'polypeptide(L)'
;MKSSDPEPMCTAVAFCQNIKVSKQITNTFNQMGDLYYKGLPEEQQRRMVVVESDHIDGTMVATTRGQKLSWLKSTTQRTMQCRILTNVRCLSEGVDVPSLDAVIFLSARNSQVDVVQSVGRVMRCSTGKKYGYIIIPIVVPSDVKGETALSNNKSYAVVWTVLNALRAHDDRFKATINKIELNKSKPESIVIGGASHGLDDTDGTENAGSRNKVASQMAIQFDQMQSLLYAKLVKKVGDRLYWEQWAKDVAAIAKRQIENIKRLVDEDKKHKHTFEKFMHGLHQNINPFISEADAVEMLAQHLITQPVFEALFEEYSFVKNNAVSQSLETMLVLLDEHKNKEDIETLQKFYDSVRERAAGIDNAEARQKIIIERIDPTGRFATKICSGNSCQ
;
A
#
# COMPACT_ATOMS: atom_id res chain seq x y z
N MET A 1 -17.91 1.77 7.87
CA MET A 1 -18.62 1.95 6.58
C MET A 1 -20.00 2.55 6.76
N LYS A 2 -20.93 1.96 7.53
CA LYS A 2 -22.28 2.54 7.76
C LYS A 2 -22.28 3.97 8.35
N SER A 3 -21.25 4.35 9.10
CA SER A 3 -21.07 5.71 9.64
C SER A 3 -20.54 6.72 8.62
N SER A 4 -19.78 6.28 7.61
CA SER A 4 -19.06 7.13 6.66
C SER A 4 -19.82 7.30 5.34
N ASP A 5 -20.42 6.21 4.85
CA ASP A 5 -21.19 6.13 3.61
C ASP A 5 -22.40 5.22 3.81
N PRO A 6 -23.53 5.79 4.27
CA PRO A 6 -24.72 5.01 4.65
C PRO A 6 -25.59 4.61 3.45
N GLU A 7 -25.39 5.23 2.29
CA GLU A 7 -26.24 5.00 1.12
C GLU A 7 -25.83 3.74 0.34
N PRO A 8 -26.80 2.96 -0.17
CA PRO A 8 -26.50 1.76 -0.94
C PRO A 8 -25.90 2.07 -2.31
N MET A 9 -24.99 1.19 -2.76
CA MET A 9 -24.49 1.20 -4.14
C MET A 9 -25.61 0.89 -5.12
N CYS A 10 -25.72 1.67 -6.19
CA CYS A 10 -26.78 1.57 -7.17
C CYS A 10 -26.29 1.04 -8.52
N THR A 11 -25.02 1.28 -8.86
CA THR A 11 -24.45 0.90 -10.15
C THR A 11 -23.16 0.11 -10.00
N ALA A 12 -23.07 -1.05 -10.67
CA ALA A 12 -21.85 -1.81 -10.70
C ALA A 12 -21.59 -2.48 -12.06
N VAL A 13 -20.32 -2.71 -12.33
CA VAL A 13 -19.87 -3.53 -13.47
C VAL A 13 -19.10 -4.74 -12.96
N ALA A 14 -19.48 -5.92 -13.44
CA ALA A 14 -18.86 -7.18 -13.03
C ALA A 14 -18.03 -7.80 -14.16
N PHE A 15 -16.73 -7.99 -13.91
CA PHE A 15 -15.79 -8.54 -14.88
C PHE A 15 -15.71 -10.06 -14.76
N CYS A 16 -16.16 -10.75 -15.80
CA CYS A 16 -16.21 -12.21 -15.88
C CYS A 16 -15.09 -12.77 -16.78
N GLN A 17 -14.85 -14.09 -16.67
CA GLN A 17 -13.77 -14.77 -17.39
C GLN A 17 -14.11 -14.99 -18.88
N ASN A 18 -15.34 -15.43 -19.16
CA ASN A 18 -15.80 -15.75 -20.51
C ASN A 18 -17.31 -15.50 -20.64
N ILE A 19 -17.80 -15.38 -21.89
CA ILE A 19 -19.17 -14.97 -22.19
C ILE A 19 -20.19 -15.94 -21.59
N LYS A 20 -19.91 -17.25 -21.64
CA LYS A 20 -20.78 -18.29 -21.08
C LYS A 20 -20.98 -18.08 -19.57
N VAL A 21 -19.90 -17.90 -18.83
CA VAL A 21 -19.91 -17.66 -17.37
C VAL A 21 -20.60 -16.34 -17.04
N SER A 22 -20.35 -15.28 -17.82
CA SER A 22 -21.01 -13.98 -17.63
C SER A 22 -22.53 -14.07 -17.74
N LYS A 23 -23.04 -14.76 -18.77
CA LYS A 23 -24.48 -15.01 -18.96
C LYS A 23 -25.06 -15.88 -17.85
N GLN A 24 -24.33 -16.92 -17.42
CA GLN A 24 -24.76 -17.76 -16.30
C GLN A 24 -24.88 -16.95 -15.01
N ILE A 25 -23.89 -16.14 -14.68
CA ILE A 25 -23.89 -15.29 -13.48
C ILE A 25 -25.04 -14.28 -13.52
N THR A 26 -25.27 -13.66 -14.67
CA THR A 26 -26.40 -12.73 -14.89
C THR A 26 -27.73 -13.40 -14.57
N ASN A 27 -27.95 -14.60 -15.12
CA ASN A 27 -29.17 -15.36 -14.87
C ASN A 27 -29.28 -15.77 -13.39
N THR A 28 -28.18 -16.19 -12.76
CA THR A 28 -28.17 -16.54 -11.33
C THR A 28 -28.52 -15.35 -10.45
N PHE A 29 -28.00 -14.14 -10.73
CA PHE A 29 -28.37 -12.93 -9.98
C PHE A 29 -29.89 -12.68 -10.05
N ASN A 30 -30.47 -12.74 -11.25
CA ASN A 30 -31.89 -12.48 -11.44
C ASN A 30 -32.80 -13.56 -10.85
N GLN A 31 -32.34 -14.82 -10.78
CA GLN A 31 -33.14 -15.93 -10.24
C GLN A 31 -32.99 -16.10 -8.72
N MET A 32 -31.75 -16.04 -8.24
CA MET A 32 -31.43 -16.31 -6.83
C MET A 32 -31.58 -15.07 -5.95
N GLY A 33 -31.56 -13.86 -6.52
CA GLY A 33 -31.78 -12.62 -5.79
C GLY A 33 -33.12 -12.63 -5.06
N ASP A 34 -34.19 -13.02 -5.76
CA ASP A 34 -35.54 -13.10 -5.18
C ASP A 34 -35.67 -14.19 -4.11
N LEU A 35 -35.05 -15.35 -4.33
CA LEU A 35 -35.06 -16.45 -3.37
C LEU A 35 -34.30 -16.07 -2.09
N TYR A 36 -33.15 -15.40 -2.24
CA TYR A 36 -32.38 -14.89 -1.12
C TYR A 36 -33.16 -13.81 -0.37
N TYR A 37 -33.76 -12.84 -1.07
CA TYR A 37 -34.59 -11.79 -0.47
C TYR A 37 -35.73 -12.37 0.39
N LYS A 38 -36.46 -13.35 -0.14
CA LYS A 38 -37.56 -14.02 0.57
C LYS A 38 -37.10 -14.86 1.76
N GLY A 39 -35.85 -15.33 1.74
CA GLY A 39 -35.25 -16.10 2.83
C GLY A 39 -34.80 -15.26 4.03
N LEU A 40 -34.81 -13.92 3.93
CA LEU A 40 -34.38 -13.02 5.00
C LEU A 40 -35.53 -12.62 5.93
N PRO A 41 -35.24 -12.31 7.20
CA PRO A 41 -36.20 -11.69 8.13
C PRO A 41 -36.73 -10.34 7.61
N GLU A 42 -37.96 -9.97 7.98
CA GLU A 42 -38.63 -8.73 7.52
C GLU A 42 -37.83 -7.45 7.80
N GLU A 43 -37.13 -7.37 8.93
CA GLU A 43 -36.26 -6.24 9.27
C GLU A 43 -35.11 -6.05 8.27
N GLN A 44 -34.56 -7.16 7.76
CA GLN A 44 -33.45 -7.16 6.81
C GLN A 44 -33.94 -6.92 5.38
N GLN A 45 -35.14 -7.42 5.04
CA GLN A 45 -35.79 -7.15 3.76
C GLN A 45 -36.01 -5.65 3.53
N ARG A 46 -36.32 -4.88 4.59
CA ARG A 46 -36.49 -3.41 4.50
C ARG A 46 -35.20 -2.64 4.23
N ARG A 47 -34.04 -3.24 4.54
CA ARG A 47 -32.71 -2.63 4.35
C ARG A 47 -31.97 -3.18 3.13
N MET A 48 -32.53 -4.21 2.47
CA MET A 48 -31.93 -4.85 1.32
C MET A 48 -32.24 -4.11 0.02
N VAL A 49 -31.25 -4.10 -0.86
CA VAL A 49 -31.34 -3.54 -2.21
C VAL A 49 -31.71 -4.66 -3.18
N VAL A 50 -32.67 -4.40 -4.06
CA VAL A 50 -33.03 -5.34 -5.13
C VAL A 50 -31.98 -5.26 -6.23
N VAL A 51 -31.39 -6.40 -6.59
CA VAL A 51 -30.31 -6.46 -7.59
C VAL A 51 -30.86 -6.97 -8.91
N GLU A 52 -30.72 -6.17 -9.96
CA GLU A 52 -30.99 -6.58 -11.35
C GLU A 52 -29.66 -6.72 -12.09
N SER A 53 -29.51 -7.78 -12.89
CA SER A 53 -28.31 -7.99 -13.69
C SER A 53 -28.61 -8.14 -15.18
N ASP A 54 -27.76 -7.54 -16.01
CA ASP A 54 -27.74 -7.75 -17.45
C ASP A 54 -26.31 -8.06 -17.94
N HIS A 55 -26.18 -8.59 -19.14
CA HIS A 55 -24.93 -8.98 -19.76
C HIS A 55 -24.61 -8.16 -21.01
N ILE A 56 -23.33 -7.79 -21.17
CA ILE A 56 -22.77 -7.14 -22.35
C ILE A 56 -21.49 -7.84 -22.82
N ASP A 57 -21.32 -8.05 -24.12
CA ASP A 57 -20.12 -8.62 -24.71
C ASP A 57 -19.76 -7.96 -26.06
N GLY A 58 -18.58 -8.29 -26.60
CA GLY A 58 -18.05 -7.70 -27.83
C GLY A 58 -18.72 -8.18 -29.12
N THR A 59 -19.55 -9.23 -29.07
CA THR A 59 -20.33 -9.72 -30.23
C THR A 59 -21.59 -8.89 -30.46
N MET A 60 -21.98 -8.05 -29.50
CA MET A 60 -23.16 -7.18 -29.58
C MET A 60 -22.91 -5.92 -30.41
N VAL A 61 -23.91 -5.51 -31.19
CA VAL A 61 -23.90 -4.28 -31.98
C VAL A 61 -23.77 -3.05 -31.06
N ALA A 62 -23.11 -1.99 -31.55
CA ALA A 62 -22.86 -0.76 -30.78
C ALA A 62 -24.14 -0.14 -30.20
N THR A 63 -25.25 -0.18 -30.94
CA THR A 63 -26.57 0.31 -30.49
C THR A 63 -27.07 -0.46 -29.26
N THR A 64 -27.02 -1.79 -29.30
CA THR A 64 -27.39 -2.66 -28.17
C THR A 64 -26.48 -2.42 -26.96
N ARG A 65 -25.17 -2.26 -27.19
CA ARG A 65 -24.22 -1.91 -26.11
C ARG A 65 -24.57 -0.56 -25.47
N GLY A 66 -24.93 0.44 -26.27
CA GLY A 66 -25.38 1.75 -25.80
C GLY A 66 -26.67 1.69 -24.99
N GLN A 67 -27.65 0.87 -25.42
CA GLN A 67 -28.90 0.66 -24.68
C GLN A 67 -28.65 0.04 -23.31
N LYS A 68 -27.78 -0.98 -23.21
CA LYS A 68 -27.42 -1.62 -21.94
C LYS A 68 -26.66 -0.68 -21.00
N LEU A 69 -25.78 0.17 -21.54
CA LEU A 69 -25.11 1.21 -20.75
C LEU A 69 -26.10 2.29 -20.27
N SER A 70 -27.08 2.67 -21.09
CA SER A 70 -28.15 3.59 -20.69
C SER A 70 -29.05 2.98 -19.62
N TRP A 71 -29.37 1.69 -19.73
CA TRP A 71 -30.08 0.94 -18.69
C TRP A 71 -29.30 0.93 -17.37
N LEU A 72 -27.98 0.76 -17.40
CA LEU A 72 -27.16 0.87 -16.18
C LEU A 72 -27.22 2.29 -15.57
N LYS A 73 -27.25 3.34 -16.41
CA LYS A 73 -27.34 4.74 -15.96
C LYS A 73 -28.69 5.13 -15.35
N SER A 74 -29.78 4.47 -15.71
CA SER A 74 -31.13 4.95 -15.34
C SER A 74 -31.60 4.57 -13.93
N THR A 75 -30.75 3.95 -13.12
CA THR A 75 -31.03 3.74 -11.69
C THR A 75 -30.79 5.01 -10.88
N THR A 76 -31.51 5.18 -9.78
CA THR A 76 -31.33 6.31 -8.86
C THR A 76 -31.30 5.83 -7.43
N GLN A 77 -30.61 6.54 -6.55
CA GLN A 77 -30.45 6.17 -5.13
C GLN A 77 -31.77 6.01 -4.37
N ARG A 78 -32.88 6.57 -4.88
CA ARG A 78 -34.20 6.50 -4.24
C ARG A 78 -34.93 5.18 -4.47
N THR A 79 -34.56 4.39 -5.47
CA THR A 79 -35.36 3.22 -5.88
C THR A 79 -35.00 1.93 -5.13
N MET A 80 -34.02 1.94 -4.23
CA MET A 80 -33.48 0.73 -3.57
C MET A 80 -33.18 -0.39 -4.58
N GLN A 81 -32.72 -0.01 -5.76
CA GLN A 81 -32.37 -0.91 -6.86
C GLN A 81 -30.89 -0.75 -7.22
N CYS A 82 -30.21 -1.87 -7.34
CA CYS A 82 -28.85 -1.94 -7.84
C CYS A 82 -28.83 -2.66 -9.19
N ARG A 83 -28.18 -2.05 -10.18
CA ARG A 83 -27.99 -2.64 -11.50
C ARG A 83 -26.54 -3.07 -11.68
N ILE A 84 -26.37 -4.33 -12.08
CA ILE A 84 -25.07 -4.94 -12.32
C ILE A 84 -24.95 -5.35 -13.77
N LEU A 85 -24.02 -4.74 -14.50
CA LEU A 85 -23.71 -5.14 -15.87
C LEU A 85 -22.51 -6.09 -15.90
N THR A 86 -22.74 -7.37 -16.21
CA THR A 86 -21.67 -8.36 -16.36
C THR A 86 -21.04 -8.27 -17.74
N ASN A 87 -19.71 -8.30 -17.80
CA ASN A 87 -18.98 -8.09 -19.04
C ASN A 87 -17.77 -9.01 -19.22
N VAL A 88 -17.36 -9.15 -20.49
CA VAL A 88 -16.12 -9.83 -20.90
C VAL A 88 -15.45 -9.02 -21.99
N ARG A 89 -14.31 -8.39 -21.67
CA ARG A 89 -13.41 -7.69 -22.62
C ARG A 89 -14.11 -6.74 -23.61
N CYS A 90 -15.23 -6.12 -23.22
CA CYS A 90 -16.06 -5.32 -24.12
C CYS A 90 -16.27 -3.88 -23.66
N LEU A 91 -15.78 -3.55 -22.46
CA LEU A 91 -15.77 -2.20 -21.88
C LEU A 91 -14.36 -1.59 -21.85
N SER A 92 -13.41 -2.19 -22.57
CA SER A 92 -12.06 -1.65 -22.78
C SER A 92 -12.11 -0.53 -23.82
N GLU A 93 -11.25 0.47 -23.65
CA GLU A 93 -10.90 1.60 -24.52
C GLU A 93 -11.90 2.02 -25.64
N GLY A 94 -12.43 3.25 -25.54
CA GLY A 94 -13.35 3.83 -26.55
C GLY A 94 -14.85 3.70 -26.24
N VAL A 95 -15.22 3.10 -25.11
CA VAL A 95 -16.62 3.01 -24.64
C VAL A 95 -16.89 4.03 -23.52
N ASP A 96 -17.93 4.86 -23.68
CA ASP A 96 -18.36 5.81 -22.65
C ASP A 96 -19.15 5.10 -21.53
N VAL A 97 -18.40 4.57 -20.56
CA VAL A 97 -18.95 4.02 -19.32
C VAL A 97 -19.22 5.19 -18.35
N PRO A 98 -20.42 5.29 -17.77
CA PRO A 98 -20.75 6.31 -16.76
C PRO A 98 -19.86 6.22 -15.51
N SER A 99 -19.97 7.19 -14.61
CA SER A 99 -19.52 6.98 -13.23
C SER A 99 -20.29 5.81 -12.63
N LEU A 100 -19.56 4.90 -11.99
CA LEU A 100 -20.08 3.67 -11.38
C LEU A 100 -19.79 3.70 -9.89
N ASP A 101 -20.68 3.19 -9.05
CA ASP A 101 -20.42 3.10 -7.61
C ASP A 101 -19.38 2.02 -7.31
N ALA A 102 -19.47 0.88 -8.02
CA ALA A 102 -18.59 -0.26 -7.81
C ALA A 102 -18.10 -0.96 -9.09
N VAL A 103 -16.95 -1.60 -8.97
CA VAL A 103 -16.48 -2.62 -9.91
C VAL A 103 -16.28 -3.93 -9.18
N ILE A 104 -16.69 -5.03 -9.80
CA ILE A 104 -16.62 -6.37 -9.25
C ILE A 104 -15.68 -7.22 -10.11
N PHE A 105 -14.63 -7.78 -9.52
CA PHE A 105 -13.72 -8.70 -10.20
C PHE A 105 -14.04 -10.15 -9.83
N LEU A 106 -14.81 -10.85 -10.68
CA LEU A 106 -15.20 -12.25 -10.46
C LEU A 106 -14.13 -13.24 -10.95
N SER A 107 -13.15 -12.77 -11.72
CA SER A 107 -12.07 -13.59 -12.27
C SER A 107 -10.82 -12.76 -12.49
N ALA A 108 -9.65 -13.40 -12.44
CA ALA A 108 -8.38 -12.75 -12.67
C ALA A 108 -8.30 -12.20 -14.11
N ARG A 109 -7.65 -11.05 -14.24
CA ARG A 109 -7.39 -10.42 -15.54
C ARG A 109 -5.94 -10.67 -15.93
N ASN A 110 -5.72 -10.88 -17.22
CA ASN A 110 -4.38 -11.11 -17.75
C ASN A 110 -3.63 -9.79 -18.03
N SER A 111 -4.34 -8.66 -18.07
CA SER A 111 -3.77 -7.34 -18.33
C SER A 111 -3.97 -6.44 -17.11
N GLN A 112 -2.85 -5.92 -16.57
CA GLN A 112 -2.87 -4.92 -15.51
C GLN A 112 -3.49 -3.60 -16.02
N VAL A 113 -3.22 -3.22 -17.27
CA VAL A 113 -3.77 -2.01 -17.89
C VAL A 113 -5.31 -2.06 -17.95
N ASP A 114 -5.89 -3.22 -18.30
CA ASP A 114 -7.35 -3.42 -18.33
C ASP A 114 -7.97 -3.25 -16.92
N VAL A 115 -7.28 -3.72 -15.87
CA VAL A 115 -7.70 -3.54 -14.47
C VAL A 115 -7.71 -2.07 -14.09
N VAL A 116 -6.63 -1.33 -14.41
CA VAL A 116 -6.48 0.09 -14.07
C VAL A 116 -7.51 0.94 -14.80
N GLN A 117 -7.72 0.70 -16.10
CA GLN A 117 -8.73 1.41 -16.87
C GLN A 117 -10.14 1.16 -16.30
N SER A 118 -10.42 -0.08 -15.88
CA SER A 118 -11.70 -0.47 -15.28
C SER A 118 -11.93 0.20 -13.94
N VAL A 119 -10.93 0.19 -13.05
CA VAL A 119 -11.00 0.89 -11.76
C VAL A 119 -11.09 2.40 -11.95
N GLY A 120 -10.38 2.96 -12.93
CA GLY A 120 -10.42 4.38 -13.25
C GLY A 120 -11.81 4.90 -13.61
N ARG A 121 -12.72 4.03 -14.09
CA ARG A 121 -14.14 4.40 -14.31
C ARG A 121 -14.90 4.58 -13.02
N VAL A 122 -14.56 3.80 -11.99
CA VAL A 122 -15.10 3.94 -10.63
C VAL A 122 -14.46 5.13 -9.92
N MET A 123 -13.20 5.46 -10.16
CA MET A 123 -12.58 6.60 -9.47
C MET A 123 -13.07 7.98 -9.94
N ARG A 124 -13.95 8.06 -10.94
CA ARG A 124 -14.55 9.31 -11.40
C ARG A 124 -15.46 9.90 -10.32
N CYS A 125 -15.29 11.20 -10.06
CA CYS A 125 -16.18 11.94 -9.17
C CYS A 125 -17.57 12.10 -9.83
N SER A 126 -18.62 11.88 -9.06
CA SER A 126 -20.00 12.09 -9.49
C SER A 126 -20.86 12.58 -8.32
N THR A 127 -21.92 13.30 -8.63
CA THR A 127 -22.85 13.86 -7.62
C THR A 127 -23.40 12.74 -6.74
N GLY A 128 -23.35 12.93 -5.41
CA GLY A 128 -23.83 11.95 -4.42
C GLY A 128 -22.83 10.84 -4.07
N LYS A 129 -21.73 10.71 -4.82
CA LYS A 129 -20.75 9.64 -4.58
C LYS A 129 -19.64 10.07 -3.63
N LYS A 130 -19.53 9.37 -2.50
CA LYS A 130 -18.43 9.55 -1.53
C LYS A 130 -17.23 8.66 -1.82
N TYR A 131 -17.48 7.38 -2.12
CA TYR A 131 -16.43 6.39 -2.35
C TYR A 131 -16.67 5.59 -3.63
N GLY A 132 -15.56 5.17 -4.25
CA GLY A 132 -15.57 4.18 -5.32
C GLY A 132 -15.19 2.81 -4.79
N TYR A 133 -16.01 1.80 -5.03
CA TYR A 133 -15.83 0.48 -4.46
C TYR A 133 -15.22 -0.51 -5.45
N ILE A 134 -14.23 -1.28 -4.98
CA ILE A 134 -13.67 -2.41 -5.73
C ILE A 134 -13.98 -3.67 -4.92
N ILE A 135 -14.79 -4.55 -5.50
CA ILE A 135 -15.30 -5.75 -4.84
C ILE A 135 -14.64 -6.98 -5.46
N ILE A 136 -14.00 -7.80 -4.63
CA ILE A 136 -13.33 -9.03 -5.05
C ILE A 136 -13.90 -10.18 -4.23
N PRO A 137 -14.93 -10.90 -4.71
CA PRO A 137 -15.49 -12.02 -3.99
C PRO A 137 -14.54 -13.22 -4.06
N ILE A 138 -14.29 -13.83 -2.92
CA ILE A 138 -13.42 -15.00 -2.79
C ILE A 138 -14.20 -16.08 -2.05
N VAL A 139 -14.25 -17.27 -2.66
CA VAL A 139 -14.78 -18.45 -1.99
C VAL A 139 -13.63 -19.17 -1.29
N VAL A 140 -13.73 -19.28 0.03
CA VAL A 140 -12.75 -19.99 0.86
C VAL A 140 -13.37 -21.33 1.27
N PRO A 141 -12.80 -22.45 0.83
CA PRO A 141 -13.30 -23.77 1.22
C PRO A 141 -12.99 -24.03 2.71
N SER A 142 -13.93 -24.64 3.41
CA SER A 142 -13.92 -24.79 4.88
C SER A 142 -12.88 -25.78 5.41
N ASP A 143 -12.30 -26.59 4.54
CA ASP A 143 -11.36 -27.68 4.82
C ASP A 143 -9.88 -27.26 4.77
N VAL A 144 -9.58 -26.06 4.27
CA VAL A 144 -8.19 -25.63 4.08
C VAL A 144 -7.73 -24.67 5.18
N LYS A 145 -6.66 -25.04 5.90
CA LYS A 145 -5.97 -24.16 6.86
C LYS A 145 -5.49 -22.87 6.16
N GLY A 146 -5.72 -21.72 6.78
CA GLY A 146 -5.61 -20.38 6.16
C GLY A 146 -4.32 -20.12 5.38
N GLU A 147 -3.16 -20.55 5.88
CA GLU A 147 -1.88 -20.35 5.18
C GLU A 147 -1.79 -21.06 3.83
N THR A 148 -2.31 -22.29 3.72
CA THR A 148 -2.29 -23.09 2.49
C THR A 148 -3.38 -22.65 1.51
N ALA A 149 -4.55 -22.23 2.02
CA ALA A 149 -5.66 -21.73 1.21
C ALA A 149 -5.24 -20.51 0.39
N LEU A 150 -4.42 -19.65 0.99
CA LEU A 150 -4.00 -18.36 0.47
C LEU A 150 -2.82 -18.43 -0.51
N SER A 151 -2.05 -19.52 -0.59
CA SER A 151 -0.82 -19.59 -1.41
C SER A 151 -1.02 -20.19 -2.80
N ASN A 152 -2.01 -21.09 -3.00
CA ASN A 152 -2.07 -21.91 -4.22
C ASN A 152 -3.45 -21.98 -4.92
N ASN A 153 -4.40 -21.13 -4.55
CA ASN A 153 -5.73 -21.14 -5.18
C ASN A 153 -5.88 -20.08 -6.26
N LYS A 154 -6.39 -20.50 -7.43
CA LYS A 154 -6.81 -19.61 -8.54
C LYS A 154 -7.74 -18.48 -8.06
N SER A 155 -8.52 -18.73 -7.01
CA SER A 155 -9.42 -17.75 -6.39
C SER A 155 -8.70 -16.52 -5.84
N TYR A 156 -7.48 -16.67 -5.30
CA TYR A 156 -6.70 -15.55 -4.77
C TYR A 156 -5.83 -14.86 -5.82
N ALA A 157 -5.65 -15.47 -6.99
CA ALA A 157 -4.91 -14.82 -8.08
C ALA A 157 -5.57 -13.49 -8.49
N VAL A 158 -6.91 -13.43 -8.46
CA VAL A 158 -7.69 -12.21 -8.73
C VAL A 158 -7.28 -11.07 -7.80
N VAL A 159 -7.19 -11.37 -6.49
CA VAL A 159 -6.82 -10.41 -5.45
C VAL A 159 -5.44 -9.83 -5.75
N TRP A 160 -4.45 -10.67 -5.98
CA TRP A 160 -3.08 -10.23 -6.22
C TRP A 160 -2.96 -9.43 -7.51
N THR A 161 -3.65 -9.82 -8.58
CA THR A 161 -3.67 -9.07 -9.84
C THR A 161 -4.24 -7.67 -9.62
N VAL A 162 -5.37 -7.54 -8.91
CA VAL A 162 -6.00 -6.24 -8.70
C VAL A 162 -5.14 -5.35 -7.80
N LEU A 163 -4.65 -5.86 -6.67
CA LEU A 163 -3.82 -5.08 -5.74
C LEU A 163 -2.50 -4.63 -6.40
N ASN A 164 -1.86 -5.49 -7.19
CA ASN A 164 -0.65 -5.11 -7.91
C ASN A 164 -0.91 -4.06 -8.99
N ALA A 165 -2.05 -4.15 -9.70
CA ALA A 165 -2.44 -3.16 -10.69
C ALA A 165 -2.73 -1.79 -10.06
N LEU A 166 -3.42 -1.75 -8.92
CA LEU A 166 -3.65 -0.52 -8.16
C LEU A 166 -2.32 0.09 -7.70
N ARG A 167 -1.45 -0.72 -7.11
CA ARG A 167 -0.14 -0.29 -6.61
C ARG A 167 0.73 0.34 -7.70
N ALA A 168 0.69 -0.18 -8.93
CA ALA A 168 1.50 0.33 -10.03
C ALA A 168 1.13 1.77 -10.47
N HIS A 169 -0.03 2.27 -10.06
CA HIS A 169 -0.58 3.55 -10.52
C HIS A 169 -1.13 4.45 -9.40
N ASP A 170 -1.06 4.03 -8.14
CA ASP A 170 -1.54 4.78 -6.98
C ASP A 170 -0.48 4.79 -5.86
N ASP A 171 0.23 5.90 -5.76
CA ASP A 171 1.26 6.13 -4.73
C ASP A 171 0.68 6.16 -3.31
N ARG A 172 -0.57 6.63 -3.13
CA ARG A 172 -1.24 6.63 -1.82
C ARG A 172 -1.57 5.21 -1.37
N PHE A 173 -1.98 4.36 -2.32
CA PHE A 173 -2.21 2.95 -2.05
C PHE A 173 -0.91 2.25 -1.65
N LYS A 174 0.19 2.54 -2.35
CA LYS A 174 1.54 2.07 -1.99
C LYS A 174 1.92 2.47 -0.57
N ALA A 175 1.73 3.74 -0.19
CA ALA A 175 1.95 4.23 1.16
C ALA A 175 1.06 3.51 2.20
N THR A 176 -0.20 3.23 1.86
CA THR A 176 -1.12 2.47 2.74
C THR A 176 -0.60 1.06 3.02
N ILE A 177 -0.17 0.32 1.99
CA ILE A 177 0.38 -1.04 2.17
C ILE A 177 1.62 -1.02 3.06
N ASN A 178 2.45 -0.01 2.88
CA ASN A 178 3.64 0.21 3.68
C ASN A 178 3.31 0.51 5.16
N LYS A 179 2.22 1.23 5.43
CA LYS A 179 1.74 1.47 6.81
C LYS A 179 1.24 0.19 7.48
N ILE A 180 0.56 -0.70 6.75
CA ILE A 180 0.11 -1.99 7.27
C ILE A 180 1.30 -2.85 7.74
N GLU A 181 2.40 -2.83 6.97
CA GLU A 181 3.63 -3.55 7.33
C GLU A 181 4.23 -3.08 8.66
N LEU A 182 4.17 -1.79 8.93
CA LEU A 182 4.86 -1.14 10.03
C LEU A 182 4.01 -1.07 11.31
N ASN A 183 2.76 -0.62 11.19
CA ASN A 183 1.90 -0.38 12.35
C ASN A 183 1.02 -1.59 12.69
N LYS A 184 0.96 -2.62 11.83
CA LYS A 184 0.03 -3.76 11.94
C LYS A 184 -1.45 -3.35 12.12
N SER A 185 -1.79 -2.10 11.83
CA SER A 185 -3.14 -1.54 11.96
C SER A 185 -3.95 -1.79 10.69
N LYS A 186 -5.23 -2.16 10.86
CA LYS A 186 -6.15 -2.40 9.73
C LYS A 186 -6.43 -1.06 9.01
N PRO A 187 -6.19 -0.93 7.70
CA PRO A 187 -6.42 0.31 6.96
C PRO A 187 -7.92 0.52 6.70
N GLU A 188 -8.39 1.77 6.67
CA GLU A 188 -9.80 2.08 6.36
C GLU A 188 -10.17 1.78 4.90
N SER A 189 -9.20 1.82 3.99
CA SER A 189 -9.41 1.64 2.55
C SER A 189 -9.53 0.17 2.09
N ILE A 190 -9.11 -0.80 2.92
CA ILE A 190 -9.19 -2.23 2.59
C ILE A 190 -10.02 -2.94 3.66
N VAL A 191 -11.29 -3.18 3.32
CA VAL A 191 -12.23 -3.91 4.16
C VAL A 191 -12.28 -5.37 3.73
N ILE A 192 -11.92 -6.26 4.65
CA ILE A 192 -12.08 -7.71 4.48
C ILE A 192 -13.32 -8.10 5.30
N GLY A 193 -14.45 -8.31 4.61
CA GLY A 193 -15.72 -8.69 5.22
C GLY A 193 -16.04 -10.18 4.98
N GLY A 194 -16.61 -10.83 6.00
CA GLY A 194 -17.13 -12.19 5.88
C GLY A 194 -18.57 -12.15 5.37
N ALA A 195 -18.94 -13.08 4.49
CA ALA A 195 -20.33 -13.30 4.12
C ALA A 195 -21.05 -14.01 5.29
N SER A 196 -21.26 -13.30 6.41
CA SER A 196 -22.13 -13.79 7.47
C SER A 196 -23.58 -13.67 7.01
N HIS A 197 -24.38 -14.71 7.27
CA HIS A 197 -25.83 -14.68 7.06
C HIS A 197 -26.47 -13.66 8.00
N GLY A 198 -26.54 -12.39 7.59
CA GLY A 198 -27.40 -11.38 8.21
C GLY A 198 -27.13 -11.05 9.69
N LEU A 199 -26.01 -11.47 10.27
CA LEU A 199 -25.58 -11.01 11.59
C LEU A 199 -24.61 -9.86 11.37
N ASP A 200 -25.18 -8.66 11.29
CA ASP A 200 -24.44 -7.42 11.43
C ASP A 200 -23.70 -7.44 12.77
N ASP A 201 -22.41 -7.13 12.72
CA ASP A 201 -21.48 -7.08 13.85
C ASP A 201 -21.74 -5.81 14.69
N THR A 202 -22.95 -5.73 15.25
CA THR A 202 -23.39 -4.64 16.14
C THR A 202 -24.13 -5.20 17.34
N ASP A 203 -23.61 -4.80 18.50
CA ASP A 203 -24.10 -4.94 19.87
C ASP A 203 -23.81 -6.25 20.63
N GLY A 204 -22.95 -6.09 21.63
CA GLY A 204 -22.71 -7.05 22.69
C GLY A 204 -23.94 -7.22 23.57
N THR A 205 -24.80 -8.16 23.19
CA THR A 205 -25.77 -8.74 24.12
C THR A 205 -25.48 -10.21 24.32
N GLU A 206 -24.91 -10.50 25.49
CA GLU A 206 -24.81 -11.84 26.06
C GLU A 206 -26.21 -12.42 26.26
N ASN A 207 -26.66 -13.31 25.37
CA ASN A 207 -27.46 -14.49 25.74
C ASN A 207 -27.85 -15.34 24.52
N ALA A 208 -27.27 -16.53 24.40
CA ALA A 208 -27.95 -17.78 24.01
C ALA A 208 -26.91 -18.91 23.84
N GLY A 209 -26.92 -19.86 24.76
CA GLY A 209 -26.00 -20.99 24.79
C GLY A 209 -26.07 -21.91 23.57
N SER A 210 -24.91 -22.43 23.19
CA SER A 210 -24.65 -23.52 22.23
C SER A 210 -24.63 -23.23 20.72
N ARG A 211 -25.30 -22.20 20.19
CA ARG A 211 -25.07 -21.73 18.80
C ARG A 211 -23.84 -20.81 18.68
N ASN A 212 -23.46 -20.19 19.80
CA ASN A 212 -22.34 -19.26 19.88
C ASN A 212 -20.97 -19.90 19.64
N LYS A 213 -20.76 -21.19 19.92
CA LYS A 213 -19.43 -21.82 19.74
C LYS A 213 -19.01 -21.92 18.28
N VAL A 214 -19.92 -22.29 17.38
CA VAL A 214 -19.60 -22.41 15.93
C VAL A 214 -19.49 -21.04 15.30
N ALA A 215 -20.39 -20.11 15.63
CA ALA A 215 -20.31 -18.72 15.17
C ALA A 215 -19.05 -18.02 15.69
N SER A 216 -18.70 -18.19 16.98
CA SER A 216 -17.47 -17.65 17.56
C SER A 216 -16.23 -18.31 16.97
N GLN A 217 -16.26 -19.63 16.70
CA GLN A 217 -15.15 -20.34 16.07
C GLN A 217 -14.95 -19.90 14.62
N MET A 218 -16.03 -19.67 13.86
CA MET A 218 -15.96 -19.08 12.52
C MET A 218 -15.49 -17.63 12.55
N ALA A 219 -15.91 -16.83 13.53
CA ALA A 219 -15.44 -15.45 13.70
C ALA A 219 -13.95 -15.39 14.07
N ILE A 220 -13.48 -16.26 14.97
CA ILE A 220 -12.05 -16.38 15.32
C ILE A 220 -11.24 -16.86 14.11
N GLN A 221 -11.75 -17.84 13.35
CA GLN A 221 -11.12 -18.29 12.11
C GLN A 221 -11.08 -17.17 11.06
N PHE A 222 -12.11 -16.33 11.01
CA PHE A 222 -12.19 -15.19 10.10
C PHE A 222 -11.17 -14.10 10.46
N ASP A 223 -11.03 -13.73 11.73
CA ASP A 223 -10.03 -12.72 12.17
C ASP A 223 -8.59 -13.23 11.99
N GLN A 224 -8.34 -14.52 12.25
CA GLN A 224 -7.06 -15.16 11.93
C GLN A 224 -6.79 -15.15 10.41
N MET A 225 -7.79 -15.47 9.59
CA MET A 225 -7.67 -15.42 8.13
C MET A 225 -7.45 -13.99 7.63
N GLN A 226 -8.11 -13.01 8.22
CA GLN A 226 -7.94 -11.59 7.91
C GLN A 226 -6.50 -11.14 8.22
N SER A 227 -5.96 -11.52 9.36
CA SER A 227 -4.57 -11.25 9.75
C SER A 227 -3.57 -11.89 8.79
N LEU A 228 -3.81 -13.14 8.38
CA LEU A 228 -2.99 -13.84 7.38
C LEU A 228 -3.06 -13.19 5.99
N LEU A 229 -4.23 -12.69 5.61
CA LEU A 229 -4.43 -11.94 4.36
C LEU A 229 -3.61 -10.65 4.35
N TYR A 230 -3.65 -9.86 5.43
CA TYR A 230 -2.82 -8.66 5.55
C TYR A 230 -1.32 -8.99 5.53
N ALA A 231 -0.89 -10.03 6.25
CA ALA A 231 0.51 -10.46 6.22
C ALA A 231 0.97 -10.87 4.81
N LYS A 232 0.12 -11.60 4.07
CA LYS A 232 0.42 -11.96 2.68
C LYS A 232 0.36 -10.78 1.73
N LEU A 233 -0.50 -9.80 1.99
CA LEU A 233 -0.56 -8.57 1.22
C LEU A 233 0.79 -7.84 1.29
N VAL A 234 1.31 -7.64 2.49
CA VAL A 234 2.65 -7.07 2.69
C VAL A 234 3.71 -7.89 1.95
N LYS A 235 3.68 -9.22 2.05
CA LYS A 235 4.69 -10.08 1.40
C LYS A 235 4.62 -10.08 -0.14
N LYS A 236 3.43 -10.02 -0.74
CA LYS A 236 3.21 -10.17 -2.19
C LYS A 236 3.17 -8.86 -2.95
N VAL A 237 2.68 -7.80 -2.29
CA VAL A 237 2.40 -6.48 -2.88
C VAL A 237 3.34 -5.41 -2.31
N GLY A 238 3.98 -5.68 -1.17
CA GLY A 238 4.96 -4.79 -0.55
C GLY A 238 6.28 -4.68 -1.32
N ASP A 239 6.97 -3.57 -1.10
CA ASP A 239 8.14 -3.10 -1.85
C ASP A 239 9.46 -3.74 -1.40
N ARG A 240 9.54 -5.07 -1.33
CA ARG A 240 10.83 -5.71 -1.03
C ARG A 240 11.89 -5.36 -2.09
N LEU A 241 11.50 -5.28 -3.36
CA LEU A 241 12.41 -4.96 -4.47
C LEU A 241 12.85 -3.48 -4.53
N TYR A 242 11.97 -2.54 -4.17
CA TYR A 242 12.27 -1.10 -4.30
C TYR A 242 13.41 -0.67 -3.36
N TRP A 243 13.45 -1.25 -2.15
CA TRP A 243 14.51 -0.97 -1.17
C TRP A 243 15.83 -1.64 -1.50
N GLU A 244 15.81 -2.84 -2.09
CA GLU A 244 17.04 -3.49 -2.58
C GLU A 244 17.69 -2.70 -3.71
N GLN A 245 16.90 -2.05 -4.56
CA GLN A 245 17.41 -1.13 -5.59
C GLN A 245 17.95 0.15 -4.96
N TRP A 246 17.20 0.76 -4.03
CA TRP A 246 17.67 1.93 -3.29
C TRP A 246 18.98 1.69 -2.54
N ALA A 247 19.12 0.57 -1.83
CA ALA A 247 20.35 0.24 -1.12
C ALA A 247 21.56 0.15 -2.06
N LYS A 248 21.36 -0.35 -3.29
CA LYS A 248 22.42 -0.36 -4.32
C LYS A 248 22.77 1.05 -4.80
N ASP A 249 21.75 1.86 -5.07
CA ASP A 249 21.94 3.24 -5.55
C ASP A 249 22.63 4.09 -4.47
N VAL A 250 22.20 3.99 -3.22
CA VAL A 250 22.82 4.66 -2.06
C VAL A 250 24.26 4.19 -1.86
N ALA A 251 24.55 2.89 -1.96
CA ALA A 251 25.92 2.38 -1.85
C ALA A 251 26.81 2.90 -2.99
N ALA A 252 26.29 3.00 -4.22
CA ALA A 252 27.01 3.56 -5.35
C ALA A 252 27.27 5.06 -5.19
N ILE A 253 26.30 5.81 -4.64
CA ILE A 253 26.46 7.24 -4.31
C ILE A 253 27.47 7.40 -3.17
N ALA A 254 27.41 6.58 -2.12
CA ALA A 254 28.37 6.60 -1.02
C ALA A 254 29.80 6.40 -1.49
N LYS A 255 30.02 5.42 -2.39
CA LYS A 255 31.34 5.18 -2.97
C LYS A 255 31.84 6.39 -3.75
N ARG A 256 30.99 7.01 -4.58
CA ARG A 256 31.32 8.23 -5.33
C ARG A 256 31.60 9.42 -4.41
N GLN A 257 30.86 9.57 -3.31
CA GLN A 257 31.11 10.60 -2.32
C GLN A 257 32.44 10.40 -1.59
N ILE A 258 32.79 9.17 -1.21
CA ILE A 258 34.11 8.85 -0.62
C ILE A 258 35.24 9.23 -1.59
N GLU A 259 35.12 8.86 -2.86
CA GLU A 259 36.10 9.20 -3.90
C GLU A 259 36.20 10.72 -4.10
N ASN A 260 35.08 11.42 -4.11
CA ASN A 260 35.04 12.88 -4.24
C ASN A 260 35.68 13.59 -3.04
N ILE A 261 35.35 13.18 -1.81
CA ILE A 261 35.92 13.76 -0.59
C ILE A 261 37.44 13.54 -0.57
N LYS A 262 37.93 12.33 -0.90
CA LYS A 262 39.37 12.07 -1.00
C LYS A 262 40.05 13.02 -1.98
N ARG A 263 39.48 13.14 -3.18
CA ARG A 263 40.01 14.04 -4.21
C ARG A 263 40.04 15.50 -3.73
N LEU A 264 38.96 16.00 -3.13
CA LEU A 264 38.89 17.37 -2.63
C LEU A 264 39.91 17.64 -1.52
N VAL A 265 40.08 16.70 -0.61
CA VAL A 265 41.06 16.78 0.50
C VAL A 265 42.51 16.77 -0.04
N ASP A 266 42.77 16.06 -1.14
CA ASP A 266 44.10 15.99 -1.76
C ASP A 266 44.40 17.22 -2.64
N GLU A 267 43.42 17.72 -3.38
CA GLU A 267 43.60 18.76 -4.41
C GLU A 267 43.39 20.19 -3.89
N ASP A 268 42.46 20.41 -2.95
CA ASP A 268 42.13 21.75 -2.43
C ASP A 268 42.73 21.99 -1.03
N LYS A 269 43.57 23.02 -0.92
CA LYS A 269 44.19 23.45 0.34
C LYS A 269 43.18 23.85 1.41
N LYS A 270 42.02 24.40 1.01
CA LYS A 270 40.96 24.81 1.94
C LYS A 270 40.28 23.59 2.55
N HIS A 271 39.96 22.59 1.72
CA HIS A 271 39.38 21.31 2.17
C HIS A 271 40.37 20.53 3.02
N LYS A 272 41.64 20.48 2.63
CA LYS A 272 42.69 19.82 3.42
C LYS A 272 42.83 20.39 4.84
N HIS A 273 42.96 21.71 4.96
CA HIS A 273 43.10 22.37 6.27
C HIS A 273 41.87 22.16 7.16
N THR A 274 40.68 22.16 6.57
CA THR A 274 39.43 21.92 7.30
C THR A 274 39.33 20.45 7.74
N PHE A 275 39.76 19.52 6.88
CA PHE A 275 39.80 18.10 7.18
C PHE A 275 40.81 17.75 8.29
N GLU A 276 41.98 18.40 8.33
CA GLU A 276 42.96 18.23 9.41
C GLU A 276 42.39 18.66 10.77
N LYS A 277 41.63 19.77 10.81
CA LYS A 277 40.91 20.19 12.03
C LYS A 277 39.85 19.18 12.45
N PHE A 278 39.11 18.63 11.49
CA PHE A 278 38.12 17.58 11.74
C PHE A 278 38.77 16.31 12.29
N MET A 279 39.89 15.86 11.71
CA MET A 279 40.69 14.74 12.21
C MET A 279 41.17 14.96 13.65
N HIS A 280 41.66 16.17 13.96
CA HIS A 280 42.05 16.52 15.31
C HIS A 280 40.87 16.42 16.29
N GLY A 281 39.69 16.92 15.90
CA GLY A 281 38.46 16.81 16.68
C GLY A 281 38.02 15.36 16.91
N LEU A 282 38.17 14.48 15.90
CA LEU A 282 37.90 13.05 16.01
C LEU A 282 38.86 12.35 16.96
N HIS A 283 40.16 12.62 16.84
CA HIS A 283 41.20 12.01 17.68
C HIS A 283 41.07 12.43 19.16
N GLN A 284 40.68 13.67 19.42
CA GLN A 284 40.52 14.16 20.78
C GLN A 284 39.26 13.64 21.48
N ASN A 285 38.15 13.50 20.75
CA ASN A 285 36.84 13.25 21.36
C ASN A 285 36.31 11.82 21.16
N ILE A 286 36.84 11.06 20.18
CA ILE A 286 36.36 9.71 19.89
C ILE A 286 37.47 8.68 20.10
N ASN A 287 38.48 8.66 19.23
CA ASN A 287 39.54 7.66 19.27
C ASN A 287 40.80 8.15 18.51
N PRO A 288 41.98 8.19 19.13
CA PRO A 288 43.23 8.59 18.49
C PRO A 288 43.69 7.72 17.31
N PHE A 289 43.16 6.50 17.18
CA PHE A 289 43.59 5.54 16.15
C PHE A 289 42.74 5.56 14.87
N ILE A 290 41.81 6.52 14.74
CA ILE A 290 40.98 6.67 13.53
C ILE A 290 41.88 7.08 12.36
N SER A 291 41.82 6.34 11.25
CA SER A 291 42.57 6.69 10.03
C SER A 291 41.85 7.76 9.22
N GLU A 292 42.58 8.44 8.34
CA GLU A 292 41.96 9.38 7.38
C GLU A 292 40.90 8.70 6.49
N ALA A 293 41.16 7.44 6.10
CA ALA A 293 40.21 6.66 5.32
C ALA A 293 38.91 6.39 6.09
N ASP A 294 39.00 6.10 7.39
CA ASP A 294 37.83 5.92 8.26
C ASP A 294 37.06 7.23 8.43
N ALA A 295 37.76 8.35 8.60
CA ALA A 295 37.14 9.66 8.75
C ALA A 295 36.41 10.12 7.48
N VAL A 296 36.97 9.84 6.30
CA VAL A 296 36.27 10.06 5.02
C VAL A 296 35.03 9.19 4.90
N GLU A 297 35.12 7.91 5.29
CA GLU A 297 33.97 7.01 5.31
C GLU A 297 32.88 7.54 6.25
N MET A 298 33.24 7.98 7.46
CA MET A 298 32.33 8.57 8.43
C MET A 298 31.63 9.83 7.88
N LEU A 299 32.36 10.72 7.20
CA LEU A 299 31.78 11.92 6.58
C LEU A 299 30.78 11.56 5.47
N ALA A 300 31.16 10.64 4.58
CA ALA A 300 30.29 10.19 3.50
C ALA A 300 29.02 9.52 4.05
N GLN A 301 29.16 8.70 5.10
CA GLN A 301 28.04 8.07 5.79
C GLN A 301 27.11 9.10 6.42
N HIS A 302 27.66 10.11 7.11
CA HIS A 302 26.83 11.14 7.73
C HIS A 302 26.06 11.95 6.68
N LEU A 303 26.71 12.35 5.58
CA LEU A 303 26.09 13.14 4.51
C LEU A 303 24.89 12.43 3.85
N ILE A 304 24.89 11.10 3.86
CA ILE A 304 23.81 10.27 3.30
C ILE A 304 22.75 9.96 4.35
N THR A 305 23.15 9.67 5.59
CA THR A 305 22.22 9.20 6.62
C THR A 305 21.52 10.34 7.36
N GLN A 306 22.14 11.51 7.52
CA GLN A 306 21.56 12.64 8.24
C GLN A 306 20.18 13.05 7.70
N PRO A 307 19.99 13.29 6.38
CA PRO A 307 18.67 13.67 5.87
C PRO A 307 17.62 12.55 6.05
N VAL A 308 18.06 11.30 6.13
CA VAL A 308 17.19 10.16 6.41
C VAL A 308 16.71 10.17 7.86
N PHE A 309 17.61 10.46 8.80
CA PHE A 309 17.25 10.64 10.21
C PHE A 309 16.30 11.83 10.39
N GLU A 310 16.57 12.97 9.75
CA GLU A 310 15.68 14.13 9.75
C GLU A 310 14.30 13.81 9.13
N ALA A 311 14.26 12.99 8.08
CA ALA A 311 13.00 12.54 7.47
C ALA A 311 12.21 11.55 8.36
N LEU A 312 12.90 10.74 9.18
CA LEU A 312 12.29 9.76 10.09
C LEU A 312 11.85 10.38 11.42
N PHE A 313 12.51 11.44 11.84
CA PHE A 313 12.34 12.07 13.14
C PHE A 313 12.26 13.59 12.95
N GLU A 314 11.04 14.12 12.90
CA GLU A 314 10.77 15.56 12.74
C GLU A 314 11.42 16.44 13.84
N GLU A 315 11.74 15.85 15.00
CA GLU A 315 12.42 16.52 16.12
C GLU A 315 13.91 16.13 16.27
N TYR A 316 14.48 15.36 15.34
CA TYR A 316 15.89 15.01 15.41
C TYR A 316 16.76 16.18 14.98
N SER A 317 17.02 17.08 15.92
CA SER A 317 18.17 17.96 15.83
C SER A 317 19.40 17.17 16.25
N PHE A 318 20.22 16.74 15.28
CA PHE A 318 21.56 16.26 15.60
C PHE A 318 22.23 17.30 16.51
N VAL A 319 22.67 16.83 17.67
CA VAL A 319 22.99 17.66 18.84
C VAL A 319 23.96 18.78 18.45
N LYS A 320 23.45 20.01 18.40
CA LYS A 320 24.22 21.25 18.15
C LYS A 320 25.31 21.53 19.21
N ASN A 321 25.39 20.70 20.24
CA ASN A 321 26.15 20.94 21.46
C ASN A 321 27.41 20.07 21.64
N ASN A 322 27.79 19.23 20.66
CA ASN A 322 29.05 18.47 20.73
C ASN A 322 30.12 19.08 19.79
N ALA A 323 31.36 19.23 20.29
CA ALA A 323 32.50 19.75 19.53
C ALA A 323 32.79 18.95 18.24
N VAL A 324 32.47 17.65 18.24
CA VAL A 324 32.56 16.78 17.05
C VAL A 324 31.50 17.18 16.02
N SER A 325 30.26 17.45 16.45
CA SER A 325 29.16 17.85 15.56
C SER A 325 29.46 19.16 14.84
N GLN A 326 30.02 20.15 15.55
CA GLN A 326 30.37 21.46 14.97
C GLN A 326 31.52 21.35 13.95
N SER A 327 32.52 20.52 14.25
CA SER A 327 33.65 20.27 13.33
C SER A 327 33.19 19.56 12.06
N LEU A 328 32.26 18.61 12.22
CA LEU A 328 31.63 17.86 11.14
C LEU A 328 30.76 18.78 10.27
N GLU A 329 29.90 19.60 10.87
CA GLU A 329 29.04 20.55 10.16
C GLU A 329 29.85 21.56 9.34
N THR A 330 30.96 22.06 9.89
CA THR A 330 31.90 22.93 9.16
C THR A 330 32.47 22.25 7.91
N MET A 331 32.85 20.98 8.02
CA MET A 331 33.36 20.20 6.89
C MET A 331 32.25 19.91 5.86
N LEU A 332 31.03 19.63 6.31
CA LEU A 332 29.88 19.35 5.44
C LEU A 332 29.48 20.57 4.61
N VAL A 333 29.45 21.77 5.20
CA VAL A 333 29.17 23.02 4.48
C VAL A 333 30.17 23.23 3.34
N LEU A 334 31.44 22.91 3.58
CA LEU A 334 32.50 23.03 2.59
C LEU A 334 32.41 21.98 1.46
N LEU A 335 31.90 20.80 1.77
CA LEU A 335 31.68 19.72 0.80
C LEU A 335 30.40 19.91 -0.02
N ASP A 336 29.44 20.69 0.48
CA ASP A 336 28.15 20.95 -0.18
C ASP A 336 28.31 21.73 -1.50
N GLU A 337 29.37 22.54 -1.62
CA GLU A 337 29.69 23.34 -2.81
C GLU A 337 29.98 22.49 -4.06
N HIS A 338 30.32 21.20 -3.90
CA HIS A 338 30.76 20.31 -4.98
C HIS A 338 29.87 19.08 -5.19
N LYS A 339 28.62 19.11 -4.73
CA LYS A 339 27.70 17.99 -4.92
C LYS A 339 27.22 17.87 -6.38
N ASN A 340 27.18 16.65 -6.89
CA ASN A 340 26.58 16.34 -8.18
C ASN A 340 25.05 16.46 -8.12
N LYS A 341 24.45 17.18 -9.07
CA LYS A 341 22.98 17.38 -9.16
C LYS A 341 22.21 16.07 -9.32
N GLU A 342 22.74 15.11 -10.08
CA GLU A 342 22.08 13.82 -10.29
C GLU A 342 21.99 12.99 -9.01
N ASP A 343 23.04 13.03 -8.18
CA ASP A 343 23.06 12.34 -6.90
C ASP A 343 22.11 13.00 -5.89
N ILE A 344 22.00 14.34 -5.92
CA ILE A 344 21.02 15.08 -5.12
C ILE A 344 19.59 14.71 -5.50
N GLU A 345 19.23 14.73 -6.80
CA GLU A 345 17.88 14.39 -7.24
C GLU A 345 17.50 12.95 -6.88
N THR A 346 18.46 12.03 -6.99
CA THR A 346 18.26 10.63 -6.62
C THR A 346 18.02 10.55 -5.10
N LEU A 347 18.96 11.03 -4.27
CA LEU A 347 18.79 11.03 -2.81
C LEU A 347 17.53 11.77 -2.33
N GLN A 348 17.13 12.85 -3.00
CA GLN A 348 15.91 13.58 -2.64
C GLN A 348 14.66 12.72 -2.79
N LYS A 349 14.52 11.99 -3.90
CA LYS A 349 13.40 11.03 -4.10
C LYS A 349 13.37 9.96 -3.02
N PHE A 350 14.54 9.51 -2.56
CA PHE A 350 14.65 8.58 -1.45
C PHE A 350 14.14 9.20 -0.14
N TYR A 351 14.63 10.39 0.19
CA TYR A 351 14.25 11.08 1.42
C TYR A 351 12.75 11.40 1.48
N ASP A 352 12.17 11.81 0.36
CA ASP A 352 10.72 12.05 0.27
C ASP A 352 9.92 10.75 0.47
N SER A 353 10.40 9.63 -0.08
CA SER A 353 9.79 8.31 0.16
C SER A 353 9.90 7.85 1.62
N VAL A 354 11.03 8.12 2.28
CA VAL A 354 11.23 7.86 3.70
C VAL A 354 10.26 8.70 4.53
N ARG A 355 10.15 10.00 4.24
CA ARG A 355 9.27 10.94 4.96
C ARG A 355 7.81 10.54 4.84
N GLU A 356 7.35 10.22 3.63
CA GLU A 356 5.97 9.77 3.40
C GLU A 356 5.63 8.48 4.17
N ARG A 357 6.61 7.58 4.29
CA ARG A 357 6.45 6.32 5.03
C ARG A 357 6.48 6.53 6.55
N ALA A 358 7.31 7.45 7.03
CA ALA A 358 7.39 7.84 8.43
C ALA A 358 6.18 8.66 8.89
N ALA A 359 5.50 9.34 7.97
CA ALA A 359 4.33 10.16 8.24
C ALA A 359 3.17 9.33 8.83
N GLY A 360 2.92 9.52 10.12
CA GLY A 360 1.89 8.82 10.89
C GLY A 360 2.39 7.56 11.61
N ILE A 361 3.70 7.35 11.76
CA ILE A 361 4.25 6.35 12.67
C ILE A 361 4.42 6.99 14.05
N ASP A 362 3.65 6.51 15.03
CA ASP A 362 3.66 6.96 16.43
C ASP A 362 4.57 6.12 17.33
N ASN A 363 5.03 4.95 16.88
CA ASN A 363 5.90 4.06 17.66
C ASN A 363 7.39 4.17 17.26
N ALA A 364 8.25 4.41 18.26
CA ALA A 364 9.71 4.45 18.13
C ALA A 364 10.31 3.11 17.62
N GLU A 365 9.77 1.96 18.05
CA GLU A 365 10.23 0.64 17.59
C GLU A 365 10.01 0.45 16.08
N ALA A 366 8.87 0.94 15.57
CA ALA A 366 8.55 0.87 14.15
C ALA A 366 9.48 1.75 13.31
N ARG A 367 9.83 2.95 13.81
CA ARG A 367 10.83 3.82 13.18
C ARG A 367 12.22 3.18 13.18
N GLN A 368 12.63 2.58 14.29
CA GLN A 368 13.93 1.89 14.40
C GLN A 368 14.02 0.67 13.47
N LYS A 369 12.91 -0.07 13.30
CA LYS A 369 12.85 -1.21 12.40
C LYS A 369 13.03 -0.82 10.93
N ILE A 370 12.54 0.36 10.51
CA ILE A 370 12.81 0.91 9.18
C ILE A 370 14.31 1.14 8.98
N ILE A 371 15.02 1.64 9.99
CA ILE A 371 16.46 1.91 9.88
C ILE A 371 17.24 0.61 9.69
N ILE A 372 17.00 -0.36 10.58
CA ILE A 372 17.78 -1.62 10.62
C ILE A 372 17.50 -2.48 9.38
N GLU A 373 16.24 -2.64 8.99
CA GLU A 373 15.92 -3.57 7.90
C GLU A 373 16.17 -3.00 6.50
N ARG A 374 16.13 -1.67 6.33
CA ARG A 374 16.03 -1.05 5.00
C ARG A 374 17.17 -0.11 4.65
N ILE A 375 17.75 0.61 5.61
CA ILE A 375 18.86 1.54 5.35
C ILE A 375 20.21 0.82 5.45
N ASP A 376 20.32 -0.11 6.39
CA ASP A 376 21.54 -0.90 6.59
C ASP A 376 21.26 -2.39 6.83
N PRO A 377 20.80 -3.11 5.79
CA PRO A 377 20.56 -4.56 5.90
C PRO A 377 21.85 -5.35 6.21
N THR A 378 23.03 -4.74 6.04
CA THR A 378 24.34 -5.35 6.32
C THR A 378 24.87 -5.09 7.73
N GLY A 379 24.22 -4.22 8.52
CA GLY A 379 24.70 -3.80 9.83
C GLY A 379 26.08 -3.12 9.82
N ARG A 380 26.56 -2.60 8.68
CA ARG A 380 27.89 -1.94 8.62
C ARG A 380 27.81 -0.43 8.80
N PHE A 381 26.70 0.18 8.41
CA PHE A 381 26.44 1.62 8.51
C PHE A 381 25.92 2.02 9.90
N ALA A 382 24.98 1.28 10.48
CA ALA A 382 24.39 1.55 11.79
C ALA A 382 25.35 1.22 12.95
N THR A 383 26.13 0.14 12.83
CA THR A 383 27.01 -0.32 13.92
C THR A 383 28.21 0.60 14.15
N LYS A 384 28.68 1.33 13.11
CA LYS A 384 29.74 2.35 13.26
C LYS A 384 29.20 3.69 13.78
N ILE A 385 27.94 4.04 13.50
CA ILE A 385 27.29 5.26 14.03
C ILE A 385 26.96 5.08 15.52
N CYS A 386 26.45 3.91 15.93
CA CYS A 386 26.16 3.62 17.33
C CYS A 386 27.41 3.46 18.21
N SER A 387 28.59 3.14 17.64
CA SER A 387 29.84 3.14 18.42
C SER A 387 30.33 4.54 18.83
N GLY A 388 29.73 5.61 18.28
CA GLY A 388 29.96 7.00 18.71
C GLY A 388 29.04 7.47 19.84
N ASN A 389 27.94 6.76 20.11
CA ASN A 389 27.09 6.96 21.28
C ASN A 389 27.31 5.82 22.25
N SER A 390 28.34 5.97 23.08
CA SER A 390 28.49 5.17 24.29
C SER A 390 27.20 5.26 25.11
N CYS A 391 26.68 4.08 25.47
CA CYS A 391 25.85 3.79 26.63
C CYS A 391 25.16 5.00 27.30
N GLN A 392 23.88 5.21 27.01
CA GLN A 392 22.82 5.33 28.02
C GLN A 392 21.43 5.29 27.37
#